data_AF-A0A024SDY2-F1
#
_entry.id   AF-A0A024SDY2-F1
#
_cell.length_a   1.000
_cell.length_b   1.000
_cell.length_c   1.000
_cell.angle_alpha   90.00
_cell.angle_beta   90.00
_cell.angle_gamma   90.00
#
_symmetry.space_group_name_H-M   'P 1'
#
loop_
_entity.id
_entity.type
_entity.pdbx_description
1 polymer ?
#
loop_
_entity_poly.entity_id
_entity_poly.type
_entity_poly.pdbx_seq_one_letter_code
_entity_poly.pdbx_strand_id
1 'polypeptide(L)'
;LEVSALNLGQTFVHAEDIRILHIDCSTDILLPSNFPFNSPGAIKYASSLDEVRNLIYSHRDKCDAFVEAYLALYQPVHPILDPPRFLKEINYFWEDAAQTDVSWLSTYLMVLALGCFAVTRDSPSTIELCLAAESCLARTTFMVRPSMSVMRTFCLIVLAKQLANGTCWSFDASWSLLGIIVRLAVCIGLHKPPVASSKPMDSHAVTVSEWQTGHILWITIVYFCIQTAAITGMPSLLSSDDILRRTETHDALLPHIEPKFGPWLSLSDSFPTICSLIARVNSDTEKPTYDEILRYNADIKLLMATTLEHPGCRNPSLRAVLDIFFRRILLVLHRCHALRPDAPILHPVSYWASLECSLAILVHHRDLCEHVGNPDNRDLLGRFFKLDFFAAALTAGLHLLQADAPLADGFSIPPRQTILETLETCTEIWGRDKERSVCFRSGHRSLMQILSMLSDLDAMRRELPHR
;
A
#
# COMPACT_ATOMS: atom_id res chain seq x y z
N LEU A 1 9.53 18.90 9.51
CA LEU A 1 10.66 17.96 9.34
C LEU A 1 11.96 18.71 9.10
N GLU A 2 12.15 19.47 8.01
CA GLU A 2 13.35 20.31 7.80
C GLU A 2 13.62 21.31 8.93
N VAL A 3 12.61 22.08 9.35
CA VAL A 3 12.77 23.07 10.43
C VAL A 3 13.11 22.41 11.78
N SER A 4 12.57 21.22 12.04
CA SER A 4 12.87 20.44 13.25
C SER A 4 14.25 19.77 13.18
N ALA A 5 14.70 19.39 11.99
CA ALA A 5 16.03 18.81 11.74
C ALA A 5 17.15 19.85 11.80
N LEU A 6 16.90 21.08 11.32
CA LEU A 6 17.80 22.23 11.47
C LEU A 6 18.05 22.57 12.94
N ASN A 7 17.02 22.49 13.79
CA ASN A 7 17.15 22.66 15.24
C ASN A 7 17.93 21.53 15.93
N LEU A 8 18.10 20.38 15.27
CA LEU A 8 18.92 19.24 15.70
C LEU A 8 20.33 19.23 15.05
N GLY A 9 20.72 20.30 14.35
CA GLY A 9 22.02 20.42 13.68
C GLY A 9 22.15 19.64 12.36
N GLN A 10 21.04 19.15 11.79
CA GLN A 10 21.01 18.46 10.50
C GLN A 10 20.67 19.44 9.37
N THR A 11 21.60 19.63 8.45
CA THR A 11 21.38 20.35 7.19
C THR A 11 20.88 19.38 6.12
N PHE A 12 19.69 19.62 5.57
CA PHE A 12 19.26 18.95 4.34
C PHE A 12 20.02 19.57 3.18
N VAL A 13 21.05 18.87 2.71
CA VAL A 13 21.73 19.23 1.45
C VAL A 13 20.83 18.74 0.32
N HIS A 14 20.15 19.65 -0.37
CA HIS A 14 19.61 19.33 -1.68
C HIS A 14 20.77 18.87 -2.56
N ALA A 15 20.70 17.64 -3.07
CA ALA A 15 21.77 17.08 -3.87
C ALA A 15 21.94 17.90 -5.16
N GLU A 16 22.96 18.75 -5.20
CA GLU A 16 23.39 19.47 -6.41
C GLU A 16 23.99 18.50 -7.46
N ASP A 17 24.30 17.26 -7.07
CA ASP A 17 24.88 16.23 -7.94
C ASP A 17 23.89 15.07 -8.13
N ILE A 18 23.25 15.04 -9.30
CA ILE A 18 22.31 14.00 -9.73
C ILE A 18 22.95 12.60 -9.68
N ARG A 19 24.30 12.51 -9.67
CA ARG A 19 25.02 11.24 -9.53
C ARG A 19 24.91 10.61 -8.14
N ILE A 20 24.57 11.37 -7.10
CA ILE A 20 24.36 10.82 -5.74
C ILE A 20 23.03 10.07 -5.63
N LEU A 21 22.05 10.32 -6.50
CA LEU A 21 20.83 9.50 -6.61
C LEU A 21 21.11 8.08 -7.13
N HIS A 22 22.29 7.85 -7.72
CA HIS A 22 22.79 6.56 -8.19
C HIS A 22 23.82 5.95 -7.21
N ILE A 23 23.61 6.07 -5.89
CA ILE A 23 24.14 5.05 -4.96
C ILE A 23 23.67 3.71 -5.50
N ASP A 24 24.52 2.68 -5.51
CA ASP A 24 24.35 1.43 -6.25
C ASP A 24 23.09 0.63 -5.85
N CYS A 25 21.92 1.12 -6.27
CA CYS A 25 20.57 0.62 -6.00
C CYS A 25 20.33 -0.77 -6.58
N SER A 26 21.26 -1.26 -7.40
CA SER A 26 21.17 -2.57 -8.05
C SER A 26 21.30 -3.74 -7.06
N THR A 27 21.87 -3.49 -5.89
CA THR A 27 22.19 -4.54 -4.88
C THR A 27 21.10 -4.77 -3.83
N ASP A 28 20.14 -3.85 -3.70
CA ASP A 28 19.15 -3.81 -2.60
C ASP A 28 17.73 -4.24 -3.02
N ILE A 29 17.55 -4.66 -4.28
CA ILE A 29 16.25 -4.77 -4.91
C ILE A 29 16.01 -6.19 -5.44
N LEU A 30 14.96 -6.86 -4.94
CA LEU A 30 14.61 -8.23 -5.31
C LEU A 30 14.18 -8.33 -6.78
N LEU A 31 13.38 -7.36 -7.25
CA LEU A 31 12.90 -7.27 -8.64
C LEU A 31 13.62 -6.14 -9.37
N PRO A 32 14.00 -6.25 -10.65
CA PRO A 32 14.69 -5.16 -11.35
C PRO A 32 13.96 -3.81 -11.22
N SER A 33 14.68 -2.70 -11.08
CA SER A 33 14.07 -1.38 -10.83
C SER A 33 13.00 -1.00 -11.86
N ASN A 34 13.25 -1.32 -13.13
CA ASN A 34 12.35 -1.05 -14.24
C ASN A 34 11.20 -2.06 -14.37
N PHE A 35 11.18 -3.16 -13.60
CA PHE A 35 10.09 -4.14 -13.62
C PHE A 35 8.73 -3.42 -13.48
N PRO A 36 7.76 -3.65 -14.38
CA PRO A 36 7.68 -4.76 -15.35
C PRO A 36 8.07 -4.35 -16.79
N PHE A 37 8.99 -3.41 -16.97
CA PHE A 37 9.35 -2.87 -18.28
C PHE A 37 10.83 -3.10 -18.59
N ASN A 38 11.11 -4.02 -19.52
CA ASN A 38 12.43 -4.28 -20.07
C ASN A 38 13.45 -4.77 -19.02
N SER A 39 13.01 -5.67 -18.13
CA SER A 39 13.89 -6.37 -17.20
C SER A 39 14.87 -7.29 -17.95
N PRO A 40 16.19 -7.21 -17.70
CA PRO A 40 17.18 -8.02 -18.41
C PRO A 40 16.90 -9.53 -18.39
N GLY A 41 16.42 -10.05 -17.25
CA GLY A 41 16.10 -11.47 -17.11
C GLY A 41 14.82 -11.94 -17.83
N ALA A 42 13.94 -11.02 -18.24
CA ALA A 42 12.71 -11.37 -18.96
C ALA A 42 13.00 -11.82 -20.41
N ILE A 43 14.19 -11.52 -20.95
CA ILE A 43 14.59 -11.86 -22.32
C ILE A 43 14.62 -13.37 -22.57
N LYS A 44 14.93 -14.16 -21.53
CA LYS A 44 14.93 -15.63 -21.56
C LYS A 44 13.58 -16.20 -22.01
N TYR A 45 12.49 -15.51 -21.69
CA TYR A 45 11.12 -15.93 -21.98
C TYR A 45 10.53 -15.24 -23.23
N ALA A 46 11.24 -14.28 -23.82
CA ALA A 46 10.71 -13.45 -24.91
C ALA A 46 10.54 -14.24 -26.22
N SER A 47 11.42 -15.21 -26.49
CA SER A 47 11.46 -15.93 -27.77
C SER A 47 10.36 -16.99 -27.93
N SER A 48 9.88 -17.62 -26.85
CA SER A 48 8.86 -18.68 -26.93
C SER A 48 7.99 -18.76 -25.68
N LEU A 49 6.69 -19.01 -25.85
CA LEU A 49 5.79 -19.32 -24.73
C LEU A 49 6.07 -20.71 -24.13
N ASP A 50 6.79 -21.57 -24.84
CA ASP A 50 7.13 -22.90 -24.33
C ASP A 50 8.12 -22.81 -23.17
N GLU A 51 9.05 -21.84 -23.18
CA GLU A 51 9.93 -21.57 -22.03
C GLU A 51 9.14 -21.14 -20.79
N VAL A 52 8.07 -20.35 -21.00
CA VAL A 52 7.16 -19.93 -19.93
C VAL A 52 6.39 -21.14 -19.39
N ARG A 53 5.85 -21.99 -20.27
CA ARG A 53 5.13 -23.21 -19.87
C ARG A 53 6.05 -24.19 -19.15
N ASN A 54 7.27 -24.37 -19.63
CA ASN A 54 8.29 -25.21 -18.99
C ASN A 54 8.61 -24.74 -17.57
N LEU A 55 8.68 -23.42 -17.33
CA LEU A 55 8.83 -22.85 -15.99
C LEU A 55 7.63 -23.19 -15.09
N ILE A 56 6.39 -23.13 -15.60
CA ILE A 56 5.21 -23.53 -14.83
C ILE A 56 5.25 -25.03 -14.53
N TYR A 57 5.60 -25.86 -15.52
CA TYR A 57 5.71 -27.31 -15.35
C TYR A 57 6.78 -27.74 -14.35
N SER A 58 7.90 -27.01 -14.26
CA SER A 58 8.92 -27.30 -13.25
C SER A 58 8.42 -27.06 -11.81
N HIS A 59 7.33 -26.28 -11.65
CA HIS A 59 6.67 -26.02 -10.37
C HIS A 59 5.33 -26.76 -10.22
N ARG A 60 5.00 -27.71 -11.10
CA ARG A 60 3.68 -28.35 -11.16
C ARG A 60 3.17 -28.82 -9.80
N ASP A 61 4.00 -29.55 -9.05
CA ASP A 61 3.61 -30.13 -7.75
C ASP A 61 3.38 -29.09 -6.65
N LYS A 62 3.74 -27.82 -6.90
CA LYS A 62 3.59 -26.70 -5.95
C LYS A 62 2.61 -25.63 -6.43
N CYS A 63 2.12 -25.70 -7.67
CA CYS A 63 1.27 -24.66 -8.25
C CYS A 63 0.00 -24.45 -7.43
N ASP A 64 -0.68 -25.55 -7.04
CA ASP A 64 -1.91 -25.47 -6.24
C ASP A 64 -1.64 -24.78 -4.89
N ALA A 65 -0.57 -25.17 -4.19
CA ALA A 65 -0.17 -24.55 -2.93
C ALA A 65 0.16 -23.05 -3.10
N PHE A 66 0.78 -22.64 -4.21
CA PHE A 66 1.06 -21.24 -4.48
C PHE A 66 -0.22 -20.44 -4.72
N VAL A 67 -1.15 -20.99 -5.52
CA VAL A 67 -2.45 -20.34 -5.79
C VAL A 67 -3.26 -20.22 -4.49
N GLU A 68 -3.34 -21.27 -3.69
CA GLU A 68 -4.01 -21.27 -2.39
C GLU A 68 -3.40 -20.23 -1.45
N ALA A 69 -2.07 -20.16 -1.36
CA ALA A 69 -1.39 -19.17 -0.52
C ALA A 69 -1.67 -17.73 -0.97
N TYR A 70 -1.70 -17.46 -2.29
CA TYR A 70 -2.08 -16.14 -2.79
C TYR A 70 -3.53 -15.79 -2.42
N LEU A 71 -4.46 -16.72 -2.65
CA LEU A 71 -5.89 -16.53 -2.39
C LEU A 71 -6.21 -16.39 -0.90
N ALA A 72 -5.43 -17.02 -0.03
CA ALA A 72 -5.59 -16.93 1.41
C ALA A 72 -4.99 -15.65 2.00
N LEU A 73 -3.85 -15.17 1.47
CA LEU A 73 -3.09 -14.08 2.06
C LEU A 73 -3.40 -12.72 1.44
N TYR A 74 -3.28 -12.59 0.11
CA TYR A 74 -3.32 -11.28 -0.57
C TYR A 74 -4.71 -10.93 -1.06
N GLN A 75 -5.42 -11.89 -1.65
CA GLN A 75 -6.74 -11.66 -2.24
C GLN A 75 -7.79 -11.10 -1.25
N PRO A 76 -7.83 -11.50 0.05
CA PRO A 76 -8.81 -10.96 1.00
C PRO A 76 -8.54 -9.50 1.38
N VAL A 77 -7.29 -9.07 1.26
CA VAL A 77 -6.86 -7.70 1.61
C VAL A 77 -6.64 -6.81 0.40
N HIS A 78 -6.56 -7.34 -0.83
CA HIS A 78 -6.49 -6.60 -2.08
C HIS A 78 -7.26 -7.40 -3.17
N PRO A 79 -8.56 -7.11 -3.37
CA PRO A 79 -9.43 -7.94 -4.21
C PRO A 79 -9.18 -7.69 -5.70
N ILE A 80 -8.23 -8.43 -6.28
CA ILE A 80 -7.81 -8.27 -7.68
C ILE A 80 -8.49 -9.29 -8.61
N LEU A 81 -8.60 -10.55 -8.16
CA LEU A 81 -9.14 -11.65 -8.97
C LEU A 81 -10.61 -11.96 -8.64
N ASP A 82 -11.26 -12.70 -9.53
CA ASP A 82 -12.48 -13.46 -9.24
C ASP A 82 -12.08 -14.93 -9.01
N PRO A 83 -11.94 -15.41 -7.75
CA PRO A 83 -11.32 -16.70 -7.47
C PRO A 83 -12.02 -17.90 -8.13
N PRO A 84 -13.37 -18.03 -8.08
CA PRO A 84 -14.07 -19.12 -8.77
C PRO A 84 -13.80 -19.17 -10.27
N ARG A 85 -13.75 -18.02 -10.95
CA ARG A 85 -13.44 -17.95 -12.38
C ARG A 85 -11.98 -18.31 -12.64
N PHE A 86 -11.08 -17.75 -11.84
CA PHE A 86 -9.64 -17.95 -12.00
C PHE A 86 -9.23 -19.41 -11.80
N LEU A 87 -9.79 -20.11 -10.81
CA LEU A 87 -9.55 -21.54 -10.58
C LEU A 87 -10.04 -22.41 -11.76
N LYS A 88 -11.15 -22.04 -12.40
CA LYS A 88 -11.62 -22.73 -13.62
C LYS A 88 -10.67 -22.50 -14.79
N GLU A 89 -10.18 -21.27 -14.97
CA GLU A 89 -9.20 -20.94 -16.00
C GLU A 89 -7.88 -21.70 -15.81
N ILE A 90 -7.45 -21.95 -14.56
CA ILE A 90 -6.30 -22.82 -14.25
C ILE A 90 -6.55 -24.25 -14.73
N ASN A 91 -7.72 -24.82 -14.48
CA ASN A 91 -8.04 -26.17 -14.95
C ASN A 91 -7.97 -26.25 -16.49
N TYR A 92 -8.52 -25.25 -17.19
CA TYR A 92 -8.43 -25.19 -18.66
C TYR A 92 -6.99 -25.09 -19.17
N PHE A 93 -6.11 -24.35 -18.48
CA PHE A 93 -4.69 -24.32 -18.82
C PHE A 93 -4.04 -25.72 -18.73
N TRP A 94 -4.38 -26.49 -17.69
CA TRP A 94 -3.84 -27.84 -17.53
C TRP A 94 -4.43 -28.87 -18.50
N GLU A 95 -5.61 -28.61 -19.06
CA GLU A 95 -6.22 -29.40 -20.14
C GLU A 95 -5.63 -29.08 -21.52
N ASP A 96 -5.48 -27.78 -21.86
CA ASP A 96 -4.90 -27.30 -23.13
C ASP A 96 -4.07 -26.02 -22.94
N ALA A 97 -2.81 -26.21 -22.55
CA ALA A 97 -1.86 -25.11 -22.36
C ALA A 97 -1.48 -24.39 -23.67
N ALA A 98 -1.68 -25.02 -24.83
CA ALA A 98 -1.29 -24.45 -26.13
C ALA A 98 -2.20 -23.30 -26.54
N GLN A 99 -3.50 -23.39 -26.20
CA GLN A 99 -4.52 -22.37 -26.54
C GLN A 99 -4.72 -21.28 -25.48
N THR A 100 -3.90 -21.27 -24.43
CA THR A 100 -4.04 -20.30 -23.33
C THR A 100 -3.75 -18.86 -23.79
N ASP A 101 -4.62 -17.92 -23.41
CA ASP A 101 -4.42 -16.48 -23.63
C ASP A 101 -3.17 -15.97 -22.89
N VAL A 102 -2.29 -15.29 -23.62
CA VAL A 102 -1.02 -14.79 -23.07
C VAL A 102 -1.23 -13.72 -21.99
N SER A 103 -2.32 -12.96 -22.06
CA SER A 103 -2.65 -11.96 -21.04
C SER A 103 -3.00 -12.62 -19.71
N TRP A 104 -3.82 -13.67 -19.75
CA TRP A 104 -4.15 -14.49 -18.60
C TRP A 104 -2.94 -15.25 -18.06
N LEU A 105 -2.08 -15.79 -18.94
CA LEU A 105 -0.86 -16.48 -18.53
C LEU A 105 0.06 -15.58 -17.71
N SER A 106 0.15 -14.29 -18.10
CA SER A 106 0.85 -13.27 -17.30
C SER A 106 0.23 -13.08 -15.91
N THR A 107 -1.10 -13.06 -15.81
CA THR A 107 -1.80 -13.00 -14.51
C THR A 107 -1.50 -14.23 -13.66
N TYR A 108 -1.54 -15.44 -14.26
CA TYR A 108 -1.27 -16.68 -13.57
C TYR A 108 0.15 -16.76 -13.01
N LEU A 109 1.15 -16.36 -13.80
CA LEU A 109 2.54 -16.30 -13.34
C LEU A 109 2.73 -15.33 -12.17
N MET A 110 2.04 -14.17 -12.17
CA MET A 110 2.10 -13.25 -11.03
C MET A 110 1.46 -13.83 -9.76
N VAL A 111 0.36 -14.58 -9.89
CA VAL A 111 -0.26 -15.30 -8.76
C VAL A 111 0.69 -16.37 -8.24
N LEU A 112 1.30 -17.15 -9.12
CA LEU A 112 2.31 -18.14 -8.75
C LEU A 112 3.52 -17.48 -8.09
N ALA A 113 3.98 -16.32 -8.55
CA ALA A 113 5.11 -15.61 -7.95
C ALA A 113 4.81 -15.17 -6.50
N LEU A 114 3.70 -14.47 -6.30
CA LEU A 114 3.28 -14.02 -4.96
C LEU A 114 3.01 -15.19 -4.02
N GLY A 115 2.39 -16.26 -4.53
CA GLY A 115 2.15 -17.50 -3.81
C GLY A 115 3.43 -18.28 -3.47
N CYS A 116 4.36 -18.36 -4.42
CA CYS A 116 5.68 -18.95 -4.24
C CYS A 116 6.41 -18.26 -3.10
N PHE A 117 6.43 -16.93 -3.11
CA PHE A 117 7.04 -16.16 -2.03
C PHE A 117 6.33 -16.39 -0.70
N ALA A 118 4.99 -16.48 -0.69
CA ALA A 118 4.23 -16.76 0.52
C ALA A 118 4.56 -18.12 1.14
N VAL A 119 4.66 -19.17 0.32
CA VAL A 119 4.91 -20.55 0.79
C VAL A 119 6.38 -20.78 1.12
N THR A 120 7.29 -20.35 0.25
CA THR A 120 8.69 -20.81 0.28
C THR A 120 9.68 -19.75 0.76
N ARG A 121 9.30 -18.47 0.67
CA ARG A 121 10.21 -17.33 0.80
C ARG A 121 11.40 -17.37 -0.18
N ASP A 122 11.31 -18.20 -1.22
CA ASP A 122 12.35 -18.38 -2.22
C ASP A 122 12.35 -17.21 -3.21
N SER A 123 13.38 -16.38 -3.10
CA SER A 123 13.49 -15.18 -3.92
C SER A 123 13.82 -15.51 -5.39
N PRO A 124 14.77 -16.41 -5.71
CA PRO A 124 15.07 -16.80 -7.09
C PRO A 124 13.84 -17.30 -7.88
N SER A 125 13.09 -18.28 -7.39
CA SER A 125 11.89 -18.79 -8.10
C SER A 125 10.82 -17.71 -8.24
N THR A 126 10.61 -16.89 -7.20
CA THR A 126 9.66 -15.76 -7.25
C THR A 126 10.05 -14.77 -8.35
N ILE A 127 11.33 -14.42 -8.46
CA ILE A 127 11.84 -13.50 -9.48
C ILE A 127 11.67 -14.11 -10.87
N GLU A 128 12.01 -15.39 -11.08
CA GLU A 128 11.84 -16.04 -12.37
C GLU A 128 10.38 -16.03 -12.85
N LEU A 129 9.43 -16.30 -11.94
CA LEU A 129 7.99 -16.24 -12.24
C LEU A 129 7.55 -14.81 -12.60
N CYS A 130 8.01 -13.79 -11.86
CA CYS A 130 7.76 -12.38 -12.18
C CYS A 130 8.30 -12.00 -13.57
N LEU A 131 9.53 -12.40 -13.90
CA LEU A 131 10.17 -12.09 -15.19
C LEU A 131 9.47 -12.80 -16.36
N ALA A 132 8.99 -14.02 -16.16
CA ALA A 132 8.16 -14.71 -17.14
C ALA A 132 6.81 -14.02 -17.33
N ALA A 133 6.20 -13.51 -16.24
CA ALA A 133 4.96 -12.73 -16.31
C ALA A 133 5.13 -11.43 -17.10
N GLU A 134 6.22 -10.69 -16.85
CA GLU A 134 6.59 -9.51 -17.63
C GLU A 134 6.75 -9.84 -19.11
N SER A 135 7.43 -10.95 -19.44
CA SER A 135 7.62 -11.36 -20.83
C SER A 135 6.29 -11.67 -21.52
N CYS A 136 5.34 -12.31 -20.81
CA CYS A 136 3.99 -12.50 -21.33
C CYS A 136 3.24 -11.16 -21.51
N LEU A 137 3.35 -10.24 -20.55
CA LEU A 137 2.74 -8.93 -20.61
C LEU A 137 3.24 -8.12 -21.82
N ALA A 138 4.55 -8.16 -22.09
CA ALA A 138 5.18 -7.48 -23.23
C ALA A 138 4.69 -7.97 -24.60
N ARG A 139 4.11 -9.18 -24.66
CA ARG A 139 3.50 -9.74 -25.89
C ARG A 139 2.07 -9.28 -26.13
N THR A 140 1.46 -8.58 -25.16
CA THR A 140 0.11 -8.02 -25.28
C THR A 140 0.14 -6.60 -25.85
N THR A 141 -0.96 -6.16 -26.46
CA THR A 141 -1.13 -4.79 -26.97
C THR A 141 -1.70 -3.84 -25.91
N PHE A 142 -1.21 -3.97 -24.67
CA PHE A 142 -1.80 -3.31 -23.50
C PHE A 142 -1.80 -1.78 -23.56
N MET A 143 -0.87 -1.18 -24.32
CA MET A 143 -0.80 0.28 -24.52
C MET A 143 -1.94 0.83 -25.39
N VAL A 144 -2.62 -0.02 -26.17
CA VAL A 144 -3.72 0.38 -27.04
C VAL A 144 -5.06 0.11 -26.37
N ARG A 145 -5.30 -1.15 -25.98
CA ARG A 145 -6.52 -1.56 -25.28
C ARG A 145 -6.22 -2.76 -24.39
N PRO A 146 -5.99 -2.56 -23.08
CA PRO A 146 -5.68 -3.65 -22.17
C PRO A 146 -6.90 -4.55 -21.96
N SER A 147 -6.67 -5.85 -21.80
CA SER A 147 -7.69 -6.78 -21.30
C SER A 147 -7.83 -6.68 -19.79
N MET A 148 -8.92 -7.21 -19.23
CA MET A 148 -9.06 -7.32 -17.77
C MET A 148 -7.95 -8.14 -17.12
N SER A 149 -7.42 -9.16 -17.81
CA SER A 149 -6.27 -9.93 -17.33
C SER A 149 -5.02 -9.05 -17.22
N VAL A 150 -4.74 -8.21 -18.23
CA VAL A 150 -3.64 -7.24 -18.14
C VAL A 150 -3.81 -6.27 -16.97
N MET A 151 -5.02 -5.74 -16.75
CA MET A 151 -5.28 -4.84 -15.62
C MET A 151 -5.04 -5.53 -14.27
N ARG A 152 -5.43 -6.81 -14.13
CA ARG A 152 -5.15 -7.61 -12.93
C ARG A 152 -3.66 -7.86 -12.76
N THR A 153 -2.95 -8.25 -13.82
CA THR A 153 -1.50 -8.42 -13.81
C THR A 153 -0.81 -7.16 -13.32
N PHE A 154 -1.20 -5.98 -13.82
CA PHE A 154 -0.63 -4.71 -13.36
C PHE A 154 -0.84 -4.46 -11.87
N CYS A 155 -2.02 -4.76 -11.32
CA CYS A 155 -2.27 -4.66 -9.88
C CYS A 155 -1.41 -5.65 -9.07
N LEU A 156 -1.25 -6.88 -9.55
CA LEU A 156 -0.38 -7.88 -8.94
C LEU A 156 1.10 -7.47 -8.99
N ILE A 157 1.52 -6.80 -10.06
CA ILE A 157 2.87 -6.23 -10.18
C ILE A 157 3.09 -5.14 -9.16
N VAL A 158 2.12 -4.23 -8.96
CA VAL A 158 2.21 -3.20 -7.89
C VAL A 158 2.37 -3.86 -6.53
N LEU A 159 1.58 -4.90 -6.22
CA LEU A 159 1.74 -5.69 -5.00
C LEU A 159 3.14 -6.31 -4.90
N ALA A 160 3.62 -6.98 -5.95
CA ALA A 160 4.94 -7.60 -5.95
C ALA A 160 6.04 -6.56 -5.71
N LYS A 161 5.97 -5.38 -6.33
CA LYS A 161 6.92 -4.27 -6.11
C LYS A 161 6.90 -3.76 -4.67
N GLN A 162 5.74 -3.63 -4.06
CA GLN A 162 5.65 -3.18 -2.67
C GLN A 162 6.13 -4.27 -1.68
N LEU A 163 5.83 -5.54 -1.96
CA LEU A 163 6.20 -6.69 -1.12
C LEU A 163 7.69 -7.02 -1.16
N ALA A 164 8.22 -7.13 -2.37
CA ALA A 164 9.59 -7.54 -2.65
C ALA A 164 10.58 -6.44 -2.21
N ASN A 165 10.09 -5.21 -2.10
CA ASN A 165 10.94 -4.05 -2.31
C ASN A 165 10.55 -2.78 -1.55
N GLY A 166 9.68 -2.84 -0.53
CA GLY A 166 9.06 -1.72 0.23
C GLY A 166 9.97 -0.63 0.83
N THR A 167 10.81 -0.06 -0.02
CA THR A 167 11.74 1.05 0.18
C THR A 167 11.18 2.28 -0.52
N CYS A 168 11.73 3.47 -0.26
CA CYS A 168 11.26 4.69 -0.93
C CYS A 168 11.27 4.57 -2.46
N TRP A 169 12.30 3.95 -3.03
CA TRP A 169 12.47 3.77 -4.48
C TRP A 169 11.38 2.90 -5.11
N SER A 170 10.91 1.87 -4.40
CA SER A 170 9.85 1.02 -4.94
C SER A 170 8.52 1.75 -5.02
N PHE A 171 8.24 2.60 -4.04
CA PHE A 171 7.05 3.44 -4.03
C PHE A 171 7.14 4.53 -5.10
N ASP A 172 8.31 5.14 -5.31
CA ASP A 172 8.51 6.12 -6.39
C ASP A 172 8.33 5.49 -7.79
N ALA A 173 8.90 4.30 -8.01
CA ALA A 173 8.69 3.56 -9.26
C ALA A 173 7.23 3.12 -9.42
N SER A 174 6.56 2.74 -8.33
CA SER A 174 5.14 2.36 -8.34
C SER A 174 4.24 3.55 -8.66
N TRP A 175 4.59 4.78 -8.25
CA TRP A 175 3.83 5.98 -8.59
C TRP A 175 3.78 6.20 -10.12
N SER A 176 4.92 6.04 -10.80
CA SER A 176 4.98 6.14 -12.27
C SER A 176 4.19 5.04 -12.96
N LEU A 177 4.31 3.79 -12.48
CA LEU A 177 3.56 2.65 -13.00
C LEU A 177 2.05 2.84 -12.81
N LEU A 178 1.61 3.28 -11.63
CA LEU A 178 0.20 3.57 -11.35
C LEU A 178 -0.35 4.66 -12.27
N GLY A 179 0.45 5.64 -12.67
CA GLY A 179 0.04 6.64 -13.67
C GLY A 179 -0.29 6.00 -15.03
N ILE A 180 0.44 4.97 -15.45
CA ILE A 180 0.12 4.19 -16.66
C ILE A 180 -1.17 3.39 -16.43
N ILE A 181 -1.26 2.69 -15.29
CA ILE A 181 -2.41 1.84 -14.94
C ILE A 181 -3.71 2.64 -14.91
N VAL A 182 -3.72 3.83 -14.32
CA VAL A 182 -4.90 4.71 -14.27
C VAL A 182 -5.34 5.09 -15.68
N ARG A 183 -4.43 5.55 -16.54
CA ARG A 183 -4.77 5.91 -17.93
C ARG A 183 -5.34 4.72 -18.70
N LEU A 184 -4.78 3.54 -18.49
CA LEU A 184 -5.24 2.27 -19.09
C LEU A 184 -6.63 1.87 -18.58
N ALA A 185 -6.89 1.99 -17.27
CA ALA A 185 -8.18 1.72 -16.65
C ALA A 185 -9.27 2.69 -17.15
N VAL A 186 -8.91 3.98 -17.28
CA VAL A 186 -9.79 5.02 -17.83
C VAL A 186 -10.09 4.73 -19.31
N CYS A 187 -9.09 4.33 -20.09
CA CYS A 187 -9.23 3.98 -21.51
C CYS A 187 -10.29 2.89 -21.77
N ILE A 188 -10.36 1.88 -20.89
CA ILE A 188 -11.37 0.80 -20.99
C ILE A 188 -12.63 1.05 -20.16
N GLY A 189 -12.75 2.22 -19.52
CA GLY A 189 -13.96 2.65 -18.84
C GLY A 189 -14.20 2.12 -17.42
N LEU A 190 -13.19 1.57 -16.72
CA LEU A 190 -13.40 0.99 -15.38
C LEU A 190 -13.89 2.01 -14.33
N HIS A 191 -13.51 3.27 -14.50
CA HIS A 191 -13.92 4.40 -13.65
C HIS A 191 -15.40 4.77 -13.76
N LYS A 192 -16.16 4.26 -14.75
CA LYS A 192 -17.55 4.68 -15.02
C LYS A 192 -18.55 3.53 -14.89
N PRO A 193 -19.81 3.81 -14.51
CA PRO A 193 -20.90 2.84 -14.60
C PRO A 193 -21.13 2.42 -16.06
N PRO A 194 -21.72 1.24 -16.31
CA PRO A 194 -22.10 0.86 -17.66
C PRO A 194 -23.20 1.81 -18.12
N VAL A 195 -23.04 2.42 -19.29
CA VAL A 195 -24.11 3.21 -19.90
C VAL A 195 -25.22 2.23 -20.28
N ALA A 196 -26.43 2.43 -19.77
CA ALA A 196 -27.60 1.68 -20.20
C ALA A 196 -27.80 1.91 -21.70
N SER A 197 -27.35 0.97 -22.52
CA SER A 197 -27.60 1.02 -23.95
C SER A 197 -29.11 0.90 -24.19
N SER A 198 -29.71 1.92 -24.79
CA SER A 198 -31.09 1.89 -25.29
C SER A 198 -31.24 1.05 -26.56
N LYS A 199 -30.15 0.43 -27.05
CA LYS A 199 -30.14 -0.37 -28.29
C LYS A 199 -29.71 -1.82 -27.99
N PRO A 200 -30.62 -2.80 -28.12
CA PRO A 200 -30.35 -4.21 -27.84
C PRO A 200 -29.45 -4.91 -28.89
N MET A 201 -28.69 -4.18 -29.71
CA MET A 201 -27.94 -4.71 -30.86
C MET A 201 -26.42 -4.52 -30.80
N ASP A 202 -25.87 -3.92 -29.74
CA ASP A 202 -24.43 -3.85 -29.57
C ASP A 202 -23.94 -5.15 -28.92
N SER A 203 -23.36 -6.06 -29.72
CA SER A 203 -22.73 -7.32 -29.26
C SER A 203 -21.51 -7.12 -28.34
N HIS A 204 -21.26 -5.89 -27.90
CA HIS A 204 -20.14 -5.45 -27.06
C HIS A 204 -20.60 -4.69 -25.80
N ALA A 205 -21.90 -4.72 -25.46
CA ALA A 205 -22.37 -4.16 -24.20
C ALA A 205 -21.76 -4.94 -23.02
N VAL A 206 -21.03 -4.23 -22.14
CA VAL A 206 -20.44 -4.80 -20.93
C VAL A 206 -21.55 -5.36 -20.05
N THR A 207 -21.46 -6.63 -19.68
CA THR A 207 -22.45 -7.22 -18.77
C THR A 207 -22.33 -6.60 -17.38
N VAL A 208 -23.42 -6.55 -16.63
CA VAL A 208 -23.41 -6.02 -15.24
C VAL A 208 -22.36 -6.74 -14.38
N SER A 209 -22.20 -8.06 -14.56
CA SER A 209 -21.22 -8.86 -13.82
C SER A 209 -19.76 -8.50 -14.17
N GLU A 210 -19.47 -8.23 -15.45
CA GLU A 210 -18.15 -7.79 -15.88
C GLU A 210 -17.84 -6.40 -15.34
N TRP A 211 -18.83 -5.50 -15.36
CA TRP A 211 -18.70 -4.17 -14.78
C TRP A 211 -18.44 -4.23 -13.27
N GLN A 212 -19.23 -5.00 -12.51
CA GLN A 212 -19.05 -5.15 -11.06
C GLN A 212 -17.62 -5.58 -10.71
N THR A 213 -17.08 -6.54 -11.44
CA THR A 213 -15.71 -7.02 -11.22
C THR A 213 -14.68 -5.95 -11.61
N GLY A 214 -14.92 -5.23 -12.71
CA GLY A 214 -14.10 -4.09 -13.12
C GLY A 214 -14.12 -2.94 -12.12
N HIS A 215 -15.26 -2.70 -11.47
CA HIS A 215 -15.44 -1.66 -10.48
C HIS A 215 -14.66 -1.95 -9.19
N ILE A 216 -14.68 -3.19 -8.69
CA ILE A 216 -13.83 -3.59 -7.55
C ILE A 216 -12.34 -3.43 -7.88
N LEU A 217 -11.94 -3.78 -9.10
CA LEU A 217 -10.56 -3.57 -9.54
C LEU A 217 -10.21 -2.07 -9.62
N TRP A 218 -11.13 -1.23 -10.09
CA TRP A 218 -10.97 0.23 -10.08
C TRP A 218 -10.76 0.78 -8.67
N ILE A 219 -11.57 0.36 -7.70
CA ILE A 219 -11.41 0.76 -6.29
C ILE A 219 -10.03 0.35 -5.77
N THR A 220 -9.57 -0.85 -6.12
CA THR A 220 -8.23 -1.35 -5.75
C THR A 220 -7.11 -0.49 -6.38
N ILE A 221 -7.25 -0.08 -7.64
CA ILE A 221 -6.30 0.82 -8.32
C ILE A 221 -6.27 2.18 -7.61
N VAL A 222 -7.42 2.75 -7.28
CA VAL A 222 -7.53 4.05 -6.58
C VAL A 222 -6.91 3.97 -5.18
N TYR A 223 -7.14 2.87 -4.46
CA TYR A 223 -6.50 2.60 -3.17
C TYR A 223 -4.97 2.65 -3.29
N PHE A 224 -4.36 1.95 -4.27
CA PHE A 224 -2.91 1.99 -4.47
C PHE A 224 -2.40 3.39 -4.85
N CYS A 225 -3.17 4.15 -5.63
CA CYS A 225 -2.82 5.53 -5.99
C CYS A 225 -2.76 6.42 -4.74
N ILE A 226 -3.80 6.37 -3.90
CA ILE A 226 -3.88 7.15 -2.66
C ILE A 226 -2.78 6.73 -1.68
N GLN A 227 -2.59 5.42 -1.47
CA GLN A 227 -1.55 4.89 -0.59
C GLN A 227 -0.17 5.37 -1.02
N THR A 228 0.15 5.25 -2.32
CA THR A 228 1.45 5.67 -2.86
C THR A 228 1.64 7.17 -2.70
N ALA A 229 0.64 7.99 -3.07
CA ALA A 229 0.71 9.45 -2.94
C ALA A 229 0.85 9.91 -1.47
N ALA A 230 0.15 9.27 -0.54
CA ALA A 230 0.24 9.57 0.89
C ALA A 230 1.61 9.22 1.47
N ILE A 231 2.30 8.23 0.91
CA ILE A 231 3.65 7.81 1.34
C ILE A 231 4.73 8.72 0.74
N THR A 232 4.71 8.94 -0.57
CA THR A 232 5.75 9.67 -1.30
C THR A 232 5.59 11.18 -1.26
N GLY A 233 4.41 11.69 -0.88
CA GLY A 233 4.08 13.11 -0.94
C GLY A 233 3.80 13.62 -2.36
N MET A 234 3.74 12.73 -3.35
CA MET A 234 3.49 13.08 -4.75
C MET A 234 2.01 13.47 -4.95
N PRO A 235 1.69 14.24 -6.01
CA PRO A 235 0.31 14.57 -6.35
C PRO A 235 -0.54 13.33 -6.63
N SER A 236 -1.85 13.46 -6.41
CA SER A 236 -2.83 12.47 -6.84
C SER A 236 -2.78 12.30 -8.36
N LEU A 237 -2.81 11.05 -8.82
CA LEU A 237 -2.83 10.70 -10.25
C LEU A 237 -4.25 10.79 -10.85
N LEU A 238 -5.25 11.05 -10.01
CA LEU A 238 -6.66 10.96 -10.34
C LEU A 238 -7.28 12.35 -10.55
N SER A 239 -8.06 12.51 -11.61
CA SER A 239 -8.93 13.68 -11.78
C SER A 239 -10.13 13.60 -10.82
N SER A 240 -10.76 14.74 -10.51
CA SER A 240 -12.04 14.76 -9.80
C SER A 240 -13.12 13.92 -10.50
N ASP A 241 -13.09 13.89 -11.84
CA ASP A 241 -14.09 13.19 -12.65
C ASP A 241 -13.89 11.67 -12.65
N ASP A 242 -12.67 11.20 -12.32
CA ASP A 242 -12.36 9.77 -12.24
C ASP A 242 -12.79 9.19 -10.88
N ILE A 243 -12.90 10.03 -9.85
CA ILE A 243 -13.29 9.63 -8.50
C ILE A 243 -14.81 9.81 -8.36
N LEU A 244 -15.56 8.84 -8.89
CA LEU A 244 -17.01 8.87 -8.79
C LEU A 244 -17.46 8.70 -7.33
N ARG A 245 -18.29 9.64 -6.87
CA ARG A 245 -19.10 9.43 -5.68
C ARG A 245 -20.20 8.43 -6.04
N ARG A 246 -20.31 7.34 -5.27
CA ARG A 246 -21.41 6.38 -5.47
C ARG A 246 -22.75 7.10 -5.31
N THR A 247 -23.70 6.74 -6.17
CA THR A 247 -25.08 7.24 -6.13
C THR A 247 -26.04 6.07 -5.96
N GLU A 248 -27.29 6.34 -5.58
CA GLU A 248 -28.33 5.32 -5.39
C GLU A 248 -28.50 4.39 -6.61
N THR A 249 -28.31 4.92 -7.83
CA THR A 249 -28.35 4.12 -9.06
C THR A 249 -27.19 3.16 -9.20
N HIS A 250 -26.01 3.49 -8.65
CA HIS A 250 -24.87 2.58 -8.60
C HIS A 250 -25.11 1.48 -7.57
N ASP A 251 -25.60 1.82 -6.38
CA ASP A 251 -25.84 0.85 -5.31
C ASP A 251 -26.86 -0.22 -5.71
N ALA A 252 -27.87 0.14 -6.52
CA ALA A 252 -28.82 -0.81 -7.11
C ALA A 252 -28.15 -1.89 -7.99
N LEU A 253 -26.97 -1.62 -8.55
CA LEU A 253 -26.20 -2.55 -9.38
C LEU A 253 -25.18 -3.37 -8.58
N LEU A 254 -25.03 -3.15 -7.26
CA LEU A 254 -24.02 -3.81 -6.43
C LEU A 254 -24.53 -4.91 -5.45
N PRO A 255 -25.81 -5.33 -5.38
CA PRO A 255 -26.30 -6.18 -4.29
C PRO A 255 -25.66 -7.58 -4.25
N HIS A 256 -25.16 -8.08 -5.38
CA HIS A 256 -24.46 -9.37 -5.45
C HIS A 256 -23.02 -9.32 -4.95
N ILE A 257 -22.39 -8.14 -4.96
CA ILE A 257 -20.99 -7.96 -4.59
C ILE A 257 -20.83 -7.31 -3.21
N GLU A 258 -21.83 -6.59 -2.72
CA GLU A 258 -21.88 -5.99 -1.37
C GLU A 258 -21.54 -7.00 -0.25
N PRO A 259 -22.08 -8.25 -0.22
CA PRO A 259 -21.74 -9.19 0.86
C PRO A 259 -20.28 -9.62 0.84
N LYS A 260 -19.61 -9.56 -0.32
CA LYS A 260 -18.22 -10.00 -0.51
C LYS A 260 -17.22 -8.85 -0.35
N PHE A 261 -17.58 -7.66 -0.83
CA PHE A 261 -16.68 -6.51 -0.96
C PHE A 261 -17.19 -5.25 -0.26
N GLY A 262 -18.21 -5.33 0.59
CA GLY A 262 -18.79 -4.17 1.29
C GLY A 262 -17.78 -3.25 1.98
N PRO A 263 -16.73 -3.75 2.68
CA PRO A 263 -15.69 -2.87 3.23
C PRO A 263 -14.94 -2.07 2.15
N TRP A 264 -14.70 -2.63 0.97
CA TRP A 264 -14.06 -1.95 -0.16
C TRP A 264 -14.99 -0.92 -0.80
N LEU A 265 -16.28 -1.22 -0.87
CA LEU A 265 -17.30 -0.28 -1.33
C LEU A 265 -17.43 0.90 -0.35
N SER A 266 -17.49 0.64 0.95
CA SER A 266 -17.47 1.68 1.99
C SER A 266 -16.18 2.51 1.96
N LEU A 267 -15.02 1.87 1.76
CA LEU A 267 -13.76 2.56 1.57
C LEU A 267 -13.83 3.53 0.38
N SER A 268 -14.45 3.12 -0.74
CA SER A 268 -14.54 3.95 -1.93
C SER A 268 -15.31 5.27 -1.70
N ASP A 269 -16.23 5.30 -0.73
CA ASP A 269 -16.96 6.53 -0.36
C ASP A 269 -16.04 7.58 0.26
N SER A 270 -14.89 7.15 0.81
CA SER A 270 -13.90 8.05 1.41
C SER A 270 -12.97 8.68 0.38
N PHE A 271 -12.82 8.11 -0.82
CA PHE A 271 -11.84 8.53 -1.81
C PHE A 271 -11.99 10.00 -2.25
N PRO A 272 -13.19 10.55 -2.52
CA PRO A 272 -13.33 11.96 -2.87
C PRO A 272 -12.76 12.88 -1.78
N THR A 273 -13.13 12.62 -0.52
CA THR A 273 -12.67 13.41 0.64
C THR A 273 -11.15 13.30 0.81
N ILE A 274 -10.60 12.07 0.71
CA ILE A 274 -9.16 11.84 0.85
C ILE A 274 -8.37 12.54 -0.27
N CYS A 275 -8.83 12.46 -1.52
CA CYS A 275 -8.14 13.10 -2.63
C CYS A 275 -8.21 14.63 -2.54
N SER A 276 -9.35 15.21 -2.15
CA SER A 276 -9.45 16.65 -1.87
C SER A 276 -8.52 17.07 -0.73
N LEU A 277 -8.44 16.26 0.33
CA LEU A 277 -7.52 16.48 1.44
C LEU A 277 -6.07 16.47 0.97
N ILE A 278 -5.62 15.40 0.28
CA ILE A 278 -4.24 15.27 -0.21
C ILE A 278 -3.87 16.44 -1.12
N ALA A 279 -4.75 16.83 -2.04
CA ALA A 279 -4.54 18.00 -2.90
C ALA A 279 -4.42 19.30 -2.09
N ARG A 280 -5.26 19.48 -1.07
CA ARG A 280 -5.25 20.67 -0.20
C ARG A 280 -3.98 20.77 0.64
N VAL A 281 -3.51 19.67 1.23
CA VAL A 281 -2.31 19.64 2.10
C VAL A 281 -0.99 19.67 1.34
N ASN A 282 -1.01 19.35 0.04
CA ASN A 282 0.15 19.43 -0.86
C ASN A 282 0.15 20.73 -1.71
N SER A 283 -0.80 21.64 -1.52
CA SER A 283 -0.87 22.89 -2.26
C SER A 283 0.21 23.89 -1.82
N ASP A 284 0.95 24.45 -2.77
CA ASP A 284 2.06 25.39 -2.53
C ASP A 284 1.62 26.84 -2.23
N THR A 285 0.34 27.18 -2.42
CA THR A 285 -0.15 28.56 -2.26
C THR A 285 -0.39 28.93 -0.80
N GLU A 286 -1.29 28.20 -0.12
CA GLU A 286 -1.65 28.47 1.27
C GLU A 286 -1.86 27.16 2.02
N LYS A 287 -1.30 27.06 3.23
CA LYS A 287 -1.53 25.89 4.10
C LYS A 287 -3.00 25.85 4.56
N PRO A 288 -3.58 24.66 4.77
CA PRO A 288 -4.92 24.55 5.31
C PRO A 288 -5.00 25.23 6.68
N THR A 289 -6.10 25.93 6.94
CA THR A 289 -6.37 26.52 8.25
C THR A 289 -6.60 25.42 9.28
N TYR A 290 -6.44 25.75 10.56
CA TYR A 290 -6.67 24.76 11.62
C TYR A 290 -8.13 24.25 11.62
N ASP A 291 -9.11 25.12 11.37
CA ASP A 291 -10.52 24.74 11.26
C ASP A 291 -10.80 23.82 10.05
N GLU A 292 -10.11 24.04 8.92
CA GLU A 292 -10.15 23.08 7.79
C GLU A 292 -9.62 21.71 8.21
N ILE A 293 -8.52 21.67 8.96
CA ILE A 293 -7.92 20.43 9.46
C ILE A 293 -8.86 19.70 10.42
N LEU A 294 -9.52 20.42 11.33
CA LEU A 294 -10.47 19.82 12.27
C LEU A 294 -11.67 19.20 11.56
N ARG A 295 -12.19 19.87 10.51
CA ARG A 295 -13.28 19.34 9.68
C ARG A 295 -12.86 18.07 8.94
N TYR A 296 -11.74 18.10 8.23
CA TYR A 296 -11.21 16.91 7.56
C TYR A 296 -10.94 15.76 8.55
N ASN A 297 -10.43 16.04 9.75
CA ASN A 297 -10.21 15.02 10.77
C ASN A 297 -11.52 14.35 11.20
N ALA A 298 -12.58 15.13 11.45
CA ALA A 298 -13.88 14.59 11.81
C ALA A 298 -14.47 13.73 10.68
N ASP A 299 -14.43 14.23 9.44
CA ASP A 299 -14.95 13.53 8.26
C ASP A 299 -14.21 12.20 8.03
N ILE A 300 -12.87 12.22 8.07
CA ILE A 300 -12.04 11.02 7.86
C ILE A 300 -12.23 10.02 9.01
N LYS A 301 -12.34 10.46 10.27
CA LYS A 301 -12.62 9.54 11.41
C LYS A 301 -13.99 8.88 11.27
N LEU A 302 -15.01 9.60 10.81
CA LEU A 302 -16.34 9.04 10.56
C LEU A 302 -16.32 8.00 9.42
N LEU A 303 -15.65 8.32 8.31
CA LEU A 303 -15.48 7.42 7.17
C LEU A 303 -14.70 6.16 7.58
N MET A 304 -13.60 6.33 8.33
CA MET A 304 -12.82 5.23 8.89
C MET A 304 -13.67 4.32 9.77
N ALA A 305 -14.45 4.88 10.71
CA ALA A 305 -15.34 4.10 11.57
C ALA A 305 -16.36 3.32 10.73
N THR A 306 -17.02 3.97 9.78
CA THR A 306 -18.00 3.34 8.88
C THR A 306 -17.41 2.16 8.12
N THR A 307 -16.20 2.33 7.55
CA THR A 307 -15.52 1.26 6.80
C THR A 307 -15.06 0.12 7.70
N LEU A 308 -14.51 0.41 8.87
CA LEU A 308 -14.00 -0.62 9.78
C LEU A 308 -15.12 -1.35 10.52
N GLU A 309 -16.23 -0.70 10.84
CA GLU A 309 -17.39 -1.30 11.51
C GLU A 309 -18.33 -2.03 10.54
N HIS A 310 -18.06 -1.92 9.23
CA HIS A 310 -18.85 -2.60 8.21
C HIS A 310 -18.96 -4.12 8.52
N PRO A 311 -20.15 -4.74 8.48
CA PRO A 311 -20.35 -6.15 8.86
C PRO A 311 -19.51 -7.17 8.08
N GLY A 312 -19.06 -6.80 6.88
CA GLY A 312 -18.15 -7.57 6.03
C GLY A 312 -16.66 -7.47 6.42
N CYS A 313 -16.27 -6.52 7.27
CA CYS A 313 -14.88 -6.28 7.68
C CYS A 313 -14.46 -7.20 8.84
N ARG A 314 -14.72 -8.51 8.69
CA ARG A 314 -14.46 -9.53 9.73
C ARG A 314 -13.05 -10.10 9.70
N ASN A 315 -12.39 -10.05 8.53
CA ASN A 315 -11.03 -10.54 8.38
C ASN A 315 -10.07 -9.59 9.14
N PRO A 316 -9.31 -10.08 10.14
CA PRO A 316 -8.43 -9.23 10.94
C PRO A 316 -7.33 -8.55 10.12
N SER A 317 -6.81 -9.22 9.10
CA SER A 317 -5.79 -8.67 8.20
C SER A 317 -6.36 -7.54 7.33
N LEU A 318 -7.59 -7.70 6.81
CA LEU A 318 -8.27 -6.62 6.08
C LEU A 318 -8.52 -5.42 6.98
N ARG A 319 -9.01 -5.66 8.21
CA ARG A 319 -9.25 -4.60 9.18
C ARG A 319 -7.96 -3.83 9.50
N ALA A 320 -6.84 -4.53 9.71
CA ALA A 320 -5.55 -3.91 9.98
C ALA A 320 -5.05 -3.08 8.78
N VAL A 321 -5.13 -3.62 7.55
CA VAL A 321 -4.75 -2.91 6.32
C VAL A 321 -5.53 -1.61 6.15
N LEU A 322 -6.86 -1.66 6.33
CA LEU A 322 -7.72 -0.48 6.19
C LEU A 322 -7.49 0.53 7.32
N ASP A 323 -7.26 0.08 8.56
CA ASP A 323 -6.98 0.98 9.69
C ASP A 323 -5.62 1.70 9.51
N ILE A 324 -4.58 0.98 9.07
CA ILE A 324 -3.29 1.61 8.72
C ILE A 324 -3.48 2.65 7.61
N PHE A 325 -4.25 2.32 6.57
CA PHE A 325 -4.53 3.24 5.46
C PHE A 325 -5.15 4.55 5.95
N PHE A 326 -6.24 4.50 6.73
CA PHE A 326 -6.89 5.72 7.25
C PHE A 326 -6.00 6.50 8.21
N ARG A 327 -5.28 5.81 9.11
CA ARG A 327 -4.34 6.46 10.04
C ARG A 327 -3.20 7.14 9.31
N ARG A 328 -2.73 6.58 8.20
CA ARG A 328 -1.74 7.25 7.34
C ARG A 328 -2.31 8.55 6.76
N ILE A 329 -3.55 8.55 6.30
CA ILE A 329 -4.21 9.78 5.81
C ILE A 329 -4.33 10.84 6.92
N LEU A 330 -4.71 10.44 8.13
CA LEU A 330 -4.79 11.35 9.29
C LEU A 330 -3.40 11.91 9.67
N LEU A 331 -2.34 11.10 9.61
CA LEU A 331 -0.97 11.60 9.80
C LEU A 331 -0.60 12.65 8.75
N VAL A 332 -0.92 12.39 7.48
CA VAL A 332 -0.69 13.35 6.38
C VAL A 332 -1.46 14.66 6.61
N LEU A 333 -2.70 14.59 7.09
CA LEU A 333 -3.52 15.75 7.43
C LEU A 333 -2.89 16.61 8.52
N HIS A 334 -2.46 15.99 9.63
CA HIS A 334 -2.01 16.73 10.81
C HIS A 334 -0.54 17.18 10.76
N ARG A 335 0.26 16.69 9.79
CA ARG A 335 1.72 16.91 9.71
C ARG A 335 2.17 18.38 9.77
N CYS A 336 1.34 19.32 9.28
CA CYS A 336 1.69 20.74 9.24
C CYS A 336 1.71 21.41 10.63
N HIS A 337 0.97 20.87 11.60
CA HIS A 337 0.89 21.43 12.95
C HIS A 337 1.38 20.47 14.05
N ALA A 338 1.24 19.15 13.86
CA ALA A 338 1.38 18.15 14.92
C ALA A 338 2.69 18.19 15.71
N LEU A 339 3.82 18.44 15.03
CA LEU A 339 5.17 18.34 15.62
C LEU A 339 5.82 19.71 15.88
N ARG A 340 5.03 20.79 15.88
CA ARG A 340 5.54 22.12 16.25
C ARG A 340 5.73 22.20 17.78
N PRO A 341 6.72 22.95 18.30
CA PRO A 341 6.93 23.10 19.75
C PRO A 341 5.71 23.66 20.50
N ASP A 342 4.91 24.51 19.83
CA ASP A 342 3.70 25.14 20.33
C ASP A 342 2.42 24.33 20.06
N ALA A 343 2.52 23.18 19.39
CA ALA A 343 1.38 22.36 18.97
C ALA A 343 0.50 21.88 20.13
N PRO A 344 1.04 21.46 21.30
CA PRO A 344 0.22 21.07 22.45
C PRO A 344 -0.81 22.12 22.89
N ILE A 345 -0.49 23.40 22.71
CA ILE A 345 -1.31 24.52 23.19
C ILE A 345 -2.13 25.09 22.03
N LEU A 346 -1.49 25.37 20.89
CA LEU A 346 -2.14 26.05 19.76
C LEU A 346 -2.89 25.10 18.83
N HIS A 347 -2.48 23.84 18.75
CA HIS A 347 -3.06 22.86 17.83
C HIS A 347 -3.24 21.48 18.50
N PRO A 348 -3.89 21.39 19.68
CA PRO A 348 -3.91 20.20 20.52
C PRO A 348 -4.44 18.96 19.80
N VAL A 349 -5.49 19.10 18.97
CA VAL A 349 -6.03 17.98 18.18
C VAL A 349 -5.00 17.43 17.21
N SER A 350 -4.21 18.28 16.54
CA SER A 350 -3.18 17.81 15.61
C SER A 350 -2.05 17.10 16.33
N TYR A 351 -1.65 17.61 17.50
CA TYR A 351 -0.65 16.97 18.35
C TYR A 351 -1.10 15.56 18.77
N TRP A 352 -2.31 15.45 19.36
CA TRP A 352 -2.79 14.18 19.88
C TRP A 352 -3.23 13.18 18.81
N ALA A 353 -3.87 13.63 17.72
CA ALA A 353 -4.24 12.75 16.61
C ALA A 353 -3.01 12.16 15.92
N SER A 354 -1.93 12.92 15.79
CA SER A 354 -0.66 12.44 15.25
C SER A 354 -0.05 11.34 16.12
N LEU A 355 -0.04 11.53 17.44
CA LEU A 355 0.44 10.51 18.37
C LEU A 355 -0.47 9.28 18.36
N GLU A 356 -1.79 9.45 18.49
CA GLU A 356 -2.79 8.37 18.46
C GLU A 356 -2.65 7.50 17.21
N CYS A 357 -2.59 8.13 16.02
CA CYS A 357 -2.43 7.41 14.75
C CYS A 357 -1.10 6.67 14.68
N SER A 358 -0.01 7.30 15.14
CA SER A 358 1.31 6.67 15.17
C SER A 358 1.32 5.44 16.07
N LEU A 359 0.80 5.54 17.28
CA LEU A 359 0.77 4.41 18.22
C LEU A 359 -0.06 3.24 17.68
N ALA A 360 -1.22 3.51 17.09
CA ALA A 360 -2.04 2.45 16.53
C ALA A 360 -1.39 1.78 15.30
N ILE A 361 -0.69 2.54 14.44
CA ILE A 361 0.13 1.95 13.37
C ILE A 361 1.24 1.05 13.93
N LEU A 362 1.88 1.45 15.04
CA LEU A 362 2.91 0.63 15.70
C LEU A 362 2.34 -0.63 16.38
N VAL A 363 1.12 -0.57 16.90
CA VAL A 363 0.41 -1.78 17.37
C VAL A 363 0.21 -2.75 16.21
N HIS A 364 -0.27 -2.28 15.05
CA HIS A 364 -0.37 -3.14 13.86
C HIS A 364 0.97 -3.65 13.36
N HIS A 365 2.05 -2.85 13.48
CA HIS A 365 3.40 -3.29 13.16
C HIS A 365 3.78 -4.53 13.99
N ARG A 366 3.58 -4.48 15.30
CA ARG A 366 3.81 -5.62 16.18
C ARG A 366 2.90 -6.78 15.81
N ASP A 367 1.59 -6.57 15.73
CA ASP A 367 0.62 -7.64 15.49
C ASP A 367 0.84 -8.37 14.15
N LEU A 368 1.31 -7.66 13.12
CA LEU A 368 1.61 -8.24 11.81
C LEU A 368 2.99 -8.90 11.77
N CYS A 369 4.01 -8.33 12.43
CA CYS A 369 5.41 -8.70 12.21
C CYS A 369 6.11 -9.38 13.41
N GLU A 370 5.48 -9.47 14.57
CA GLU A 370 6.08 -10.05 15.79
C GLU A 370 6.45 -11.52 15.58
N HIS A 371 5.55 -12.30 14.97
CA HIS A 371 5.68 -13.74 14.76
C HIS A 371 6.05 -14.10 13.31
N VAL A 372 7.32 -13.94 12.94
CA VAL A 372 7.81 -14.33 11.61
C VAL A 372 7.69 -15.85 11.44
N GLY A 373 7.07 -16.30 10.34
CA GLY A 373 6.89 -17.72 10.06
C GLY A 373 5.67 -18.36 10.75
N ASN A 374 4.74 -17.55 11.28
CA ASN A 374 3.40 -18.02 11.65
C ASN A 374 2.72 -18.66 10.42
N PRO A 375 1.98 -19.80 10.56
CA PRO A 375 1.28 -20.45 9.44
C PRO A 375 0.48 -19.51 8.53
N ASP A 376 -0.04 -18.41 9.08
CA ASP A 376 -0.86 -17.46 8.32
C ASP A 376 -0.05 -16.43 7.51
N ASN A 377 1.29 -16.42 7.59
CA ASN A 377 2.20 -15.55 6.82
C ASN A 377 1.88 -14.04 6.89
N ARG A 378 1.23 -13.57 7.96
CA ARG A 378 0.79 -12.17 8.13
C ARG A 378 1.94 -11.16 8.12
N ASP A 379 3.17 -11.58 8.41
CA ASP A 379 4.38 -10.76 8.32
C ASP A 379 4.64 -10.22 6.90
N LEU A 380 4.20 -10.95 5.87
CA LEU A 380 4.25 -10.48 4.48
C LEU A 380 3.34 -9.29 4.24
N LEU A 381 2.19 -9.23 4.92
CA LEU A 381 1.30 -8.07 4.83
C LEU A 381 1.94 -6.84 5.48
N GLY A 382 2.68 -7.03 6.57
CA GLY A 382 3.45 -5.95 7.21
C GLY A 382 4.49 -5.33 6.29
N ARG A 383 4.99 -6.05 5.27
CA ARG A 383 5.97 -5.50 4.32
C ARG A 383 5.41 -4.36 3.46
N PHE A 384 4.10 -4.36 3.18
CA PHE A 384 3.45 -3.27 2.44
C PHE A 384 3.49 -1.93 3.18
N PHE A 385 3.68 -1.95 4.51
CA PHE A 385 3.55 -0.77 5.37
C PHE A 385 4.85 -0.39 6.08
N LYS A 386 6.01 -0.89 5.61
CA LYS A 386 7.31 -0.54 6.21
C LYS A 386 7.51 0.98 6.30
N LEU A 387 7.19 1.73 5.25
CA LEU A 387 7.34 3.19 5.30
C LEU A 387 6.35 3.85 6.28
N ASP A 388 5.16 3.28 6.46
CA ASP A 388 4.19 3.74 7.45
C ASP A 388 4.66 3.46 8.88
N PHE A 389 5.20 2.25 9.14
CA PHE A 389 5.77 1.87 10.43
C PHE A 389 6.94 2.76 10.82
N PHE A 390 7.83 3.06 9.87
CA PHE A 390 8.93 4.00 10.09
C PHE A 390 8.44 5.41 10.41
N ALA A 391 7.50 5.94 9.61
CA ALA A 391 6.95 7.27 9.83
C ALA A 391 6.23 7.38 11.18
N ALA A 392 5.49 6.35 11.58
CA ALA A 392 4.82 6.26 12.87
C ALA A 392 5.82 6.19 14.03
N ALA A 393 6.85 5.35 13.95
CA ALA A 393 7.89 5.23 14.97
C ALA A 393 8.65 6.55 15.17
N LEU A 394 9.04 7.20 14.06
CA LEU A 394 9.68 8.51 14.07
C LEU A 394 8.77 9.56 14.72
N THR A 395 7.50 9.61 14.31
CA THR A 395 6.53 10.58 14.83
C THR A 395 6.29 10.40 16.33
N ALA A 396 6.04 9.16 16.79
CA ALA A 396 5.86 8.86 18.20
C ALA A 396 7.12 9.15 19.03
N GLY A 397 8.31 8.81 18.52
CA GLY A 397 9.57 9.16 19.18
C GLY A 397 9.78 10.67 19.32
N LEU A 398 9.43 11.45 18.29
CA LEU A 398 9.48 12.91 18.35
C LEU A 398 8.47 13.49 19.35
N HIS A 399 7.30 12.88 19.53
CA HIS A 399 6.36 13.27 20.59
C HIS A 399 6.97 13.00 21.98
N LEU A 400 7.63 11.86 22.18
CA LEU A 400 8.25 11.52 23.47
C LEU A 400 9.46 12.38 23.85
N LEU A 401 10.12 12.99 22.86
CA LEU A 401 11.20 13.96 23.06
C LEU A 401 10.69 15.34 23.47
N GLN A 402 9.40 15.63 23.26
CA GLN A 402 8.79 16.89 23.68
C GLN A 402 8.40 16.85 25.16
N ALA A 403 8.13 18.02 25.72
CA ALA A 403 7.58 18.12 27.07
C ALA A 403 6.17 17.51 27.11
N ASP A 404 5.83 16.92 28.24
CA ASP A 404 4.53 16.29 28.45
C ASP A 404 3.42 17.35 28.31
N ALA A 405 2.46 17.07 27.44
CA ALA A 405 1.35 17.96 27.12
C ALA A 405 0.09 17.58 27.91
N PRO A 406 -0.81 18.53 28.25
CA PRO A 406 -2.13 18.18 28.76
C PRO A 406 -2.95 17.45 27.69
N LEU A 407 -3.56 16.33 28.08
CA LEU A 407 -4.43 15.54 27.19
C LEU A 407 -5.63 16.38 26.74
N ALA A 408 -5.96 16.29 25.45
CA ALA A 408 -7.21 16.83 24.93
C ALA A 408 -8.35 15.82 25.08
N ASP A 409 -9.59 16.33 25.20
CA ASP A 409 -10.78 15.50 25.31
C ASP A 409 -10.90 14.51 24.13
N GLY A 410 -11.23 13.26 24.44
CA GLY A 410 -11.43 12.20 23.45
C GLY A 410 -10.18 11.43 23.05
N PHE A 411 -9.00 11.73 23.62
CA PHE A 411 -7.78 10.95 23.37
C PHE A 411 -7.41 10.08 24.58
N SER A 412 -7.30 8.77 24.35
CA SER A 412 -6.74 7.83 25.33
C SER A 412 -5.32 7.46 24.90
N ILE A 413 -4.33 8.08 25.54
CA ILE A 413 -2.91 7.85 25.24
C ILE A 413 -2.30 6.98 26.35
N PRO A 414 -1.62 5.88 26.01
CA PRO A 414 -0.92 5.05 26.99
C PRO A 414 0.13 5.84 27.79
N PRO A 415 0.52 5.35 28.98
CA PRO A 415 1.63 5.93 29.73
C PRO A 415 2.91 6.02 28.89
N ARG A 416 3.72 7.05 29.14
CA ARG A 416 4.99 7.31 28.42
C ARG A 416 5.87 6.06 28.32
N GLN A 417 5.98 5.31 29.42
CA GLN A 417 6.77 4.08 29.49
C GLN A 417 6.27 3.01 28.50
N THR A 418 4.95 2.81 28.40
CA THR A 418 4.34 1.86 27.46
C THR A 418 4.60 2.26 26.01
N ILE A 419 4.63 3.57 25.72
CA ILE A 419 4.98 4.07 24.38
C ILE A 419 6.45 3.77 24.06
N LEU A 420 7.36 4.00 25.02
CA LEU A 420 8.78 3.70 24.86
C LEU A 420 9.01 2.20 24.59
N GLU A 421 8.42 1.32 25.39
CA GLU A 421 8.50 -0.13 25.20
C GLU A 421 7.96 -0.56 23.83
N THR A 422 6.88 0.08 23.36
CA THR A 422 6.32 -0.16 22.02
C THR A 422 7.31 0.26 20.92
N LEU A 423 7.99 1.40 21.09
CA LEU A 423 9.01 1.88 20.15
C LEU A 423 10.24 0.98 20.12
N GLU A 424 10.71 0.51 21.28
CA GLU A 424 11.81 -0.45 21.39
C GLU A 424 11.46 -1.74 20.64
N THR A 425 10.31 -2.34 20.95
CA THR A 425 9.82 -3.55 20.29
C THR A 425 9.70 -3.37 18.78
N CYS A 426 9.12 -2.27 18.32
CA CYS A 426 8.99 -1.98 16.89
C CYS A 426 10.35 -1.77 16.21
N THR A 427 11.31 -1.17 16.90
CA THR A 427 12.67 -0.96 16.39
C THR A 427 13.42 -2.30 16.27
N GLU A 428 13.25 -3.20 17.23
CA GLU A 428 13.78 -4.57 17.17
C GLU A 428 13.18 -5.36 16.00
N ILE A 429 11.86 -5.32 15.82
CA ILE A 429 11.16 -5.95 14.69
C ILE A 429 11.70 -5.40 13.37
N TRP A 430 11.88 -4.09 13.26
CA TRP A 430 12.50 -3.45 12.09
C TRP A 430 13.92 -3.97 11.85
N GLY A 431 14.71 -4.11 12.92
CA GLY A 431 16.10 -4.55 12.89
C GLY A 431 16.31 -5.91 12.24
N ARG A 432 15.28 -6.77 12.18
CA ARG A 432 15.32 -8.08 11.49
C ARG A 432 15.58 -7.97 9.99
N ASP A 433 15.16 -6.87 9.37
CA ASP A 433 15.30 -6.63 7.93
C ASP A 433 16.37 -5.60 7.58
N LYS A 434 17.14 -5.09 8.56
CA LYS A 434 18.07 -3.96 8.36
C LYS A 434 19.15 -4.22 7.30
N GLU A 435 19.51 -5.48 7.06
CA GLU A 435 20.53 -5.85 6.07
C GLU A 435 19.94 -6.13 4.67
N ARG A 436 18.63 -6.06 4.50
CA ARG A 436 17.99 -6.29 3.19
C ARG A 436 18.08 -5.10 2.24
N SER A 437 18.24 -3.89 2.77
CA SER A 437 18.47 -2.69 1.95
C SER A 437 19.14 -1.58 2.75
N VAL A 438 19.83 -0.67 2.05
CA VAL A 438 20.37 0.57 2.61
C VAL A 438 19.27 1.41 3.24
N CYS A 439 18.07 1.46 2.65
CA CYS A 439 16.92 2.17 3.21
C CYS A 439 16.53 1.61 4.59
N PHE A 440 16.45 0.29 4.74
CA PHE A 440 16.12 -0.33 6.02
C PHE A 440 17.23 -0.17 7.06
N ARG A 441 18.49 -0.27 6.64
CA ARG A 441 19.64 0.00 7.52
C ARG A 441 19.64 1.43 8.04
N SER A 442 19.40 2.40 7.14
CA SER A 442 19.32 3.82 7.48
C SER A 442 18.15 4.10 8.42
N GLY A 443 16.95 3.59 8.10
CA GLY A 443 15.77 3.72 8.95
C GLY A 443 15.98 3.13 10.34
N HIS A 444 16.57 1.93 10.44
CA HIS A 444 16.89 1.31 11.72
C HIS A 444 17.85 2.17 12.56
N ARG A 445 18.90 2.72 11.91
CA ARG A 445 19.86 3.60 12.58
C ARG A 445 19.18 4.86 13.12
N SER A 446 18.29 5.48 12.35
CA SER A 446 17.53 6.65 12.80
C SER A 446 16.65 6.33 14.00
N LEU A 447 15.96 5.18 14.01
CA LEU A 447 15.14 4.77 15.15
C LEU A 447 15.98 4.50 16.41
N MET A 448 17.12 3.82 16.26
CA MET A 448 18.04 3.58 17.37
C MET A 448 18.59 4.89 17.96
N GLN A 449 18.88 5.88 17.11
CA GLN A 449 19.33 7.20 17.57
C GLN A 449 18.25 7.90 18.41
N ILE A 450 16.99 7.82 17.99
CA ILE A 450 15.86 8.38 18.75
C ILE A 450 15.70 7.67 20.10
N LEU A 451 15.80 6.35 20.15
CA LEU A 451 15.76 5.59 21.41
C LEU A 451 16.90 5.97 22.36
N SER A 452 18.11 6.21 21.83
CA SER A 452 19.23 6.73 22.62
C SER A 452 18.91 8.09 23.23
N MET A 453 18.40 9.03 22.42
CA MET A 453 18.03 10.36 22.91
C MET A 453 16.94 10.31 23.98
N LEU A 454 15.97 9.40 23.84
CA LEU A 454 14.91 9.20 24.83
C LEU A 454 15.45 8.63 26.15
N SER A 455 16.40 7.70 26.07
CA SER A 455 17.08 7.13 27.24
C SER A 455 17.88 8.18 28.00
N ASP A 456 18.62 9.03 27.28
CA ASP A 456 19.38 10.15 27.85
C ASP A 456 18.44 11.17 28.53
N LEU A 457 17.30 11.48 27.90
CA LEU A 457 16.28 12.37 28.48
C LEU A 457 15.70 11.80 29.78
N ASP A 458 15.43 10.50 29.85
CA ASP A 458 14.90 9.85 31.05
C ASP A 458 15.94 9.72 32.16
N ALA A 459 17.22 9.64 31.83
CA ALA A 459 18.30 9.74 32.81
C ALA A 459 18.35 11.16 33.41
N MET A 460 18.33 12.20 32.57
CA MET A 460 18.31 13.59 33.02
C MET A 460 17.08 13.91 33.89
N ARG A 461 15.88 13.44 33.51
CA ARG A 461 14.64 13.63 34.30
C ARG A 461 14.72 12.96 35.68
N ARG A 462 15.47 11.86 35.82
CA ARG A 462 15.69 11.17 37.12
C ARG A 462 16.71 11.85 38.01
N GLU A 463 17.67 12.58 37.44
CA GLU A 463 18.70 13.32 38.18
C GLU A 463 18.22 14.70 38.66
N LEU A 464 17.14 15.23 38.10
CA LEU A 464 16.47 16.44 38.60
C LEU A 464 15.75 16.11 39.93
N PRO A 465 16.19 16.68 41.08
CA PRO A 465 15.50 16.44 42.34
C PRO A 465 14.06 16.97 42.23
N HIS A 466 13.08 16.13 42.57
CA HIS A 466 11.69 16.53 42.76
C HIS A 466 11.65 17.77 43.68
N ARG A 467 11.40 18.94 43.10
CA ARG A 467 11.16 20.19 43.82
C ARG A 467 9.68 20.50 43.82
#